data_AF-A0A6C0KTM6-F1
#
_entry.id   AF-A0A6C0KTM6-F1
#
_cell.length_a   1.000
_cell.length_b   1.000
_cell.length_c   1.000
_cell.angle_alpha   90.00
_cell.angle_beta   90.00
_cell.angle_gamma   90.00
#
_symmetry.space_group_name_H-M   'P 1'
#
loop_
_entity.id
_entity.type
_entity.pdbx_description
1 polymer ?
#
loop_
_entity_poly.entity_id
_entity_poly.type
_entity_poly.pdbx_seq_one_letter_code
_entity_poly.pdbx_strand_id
1 'polypeptide(L)'
;MHNSKYVNIIGMPLYGKCPPGVLCISGTLVLFIIAILIIMIFFFYYKPAAPIMIQPSAPTIINQSGGDSRFDRAPQPLRDWMGQPEFPPRGGIASIPINIPTQGLPESFQSVGIINVGDQVLPLYGRRTIGKSDRWNYYTRTDSYNPVPLPIQVQRRNCMDDVGCDELMSGQSVKLNGLHKEGKVDVYRFDGPKYIPGLL
;
A
#
# COMPACT_ATOMS: atom_id res chain seq x y z
N MET A 1 -39.23 22.84 -73.68
CA MET A 1 -38.00 22.96 -74.49
C MET A 1 -36.85 23.41 -73.59
N HIS A 2 -35.73 22.70 -73.66
CA HIS A 2 -34.43 22.87 -72.97
C HIS A 2 -34.43 22.70 -71.43
N ASN A 3 -33.98 21.57 -70.86
CA ASN A 3 -32.67 20.86 -70.85
C ASN A 3 -31.77 21.24 -69.65
N SER A 4 -31.72 20.31 -68.68
CA SER A 4 -30.53 19.67 -68.09
C SER A 4 -29.27 20.51 -67.84
N LYS A 5 -28.78 20.52 -66.60
CA LYS A 5 -27.60 19.73 -66.18
C LYS A 5 -27.27 19.88 -64.70
N TYR A 6 -27.00 18.75 -64.06
CA TYR A 6 -26.34 18.59 -62.77
C TYR A 6 -24.96 19.26 -62.78
N VAL A 7 -24.59 19.93 -61.69
CA VAL A 7 -23.18 20.22 -61.37
C VAL A 7 -22.95 19.89 -59.90
N ASN A 8 -22.24 18.78 -59.70
CA ASN A 8 -21.61 18.39 -58.46
C ASN A 8 -20.11 18.53 -58.70
N ILE A 9 -19.45 19.55 -58.12
CA ILE A 9 -17.99 19.64 -58.09
C ILE A 9 -17.54 20.16 -56.73
N ILE A 10 -17.02 19.21 -55.97
CA ILE A 10 -16.06 19.21 -54.87
C ILE A 10 -15.09 20.42 -54.88
N GLY A 11 -14.87 21.06 -53.71
CA GLY A 11 -13.72 21.94 -53.49
C GLY A 11 -13.80 22.78 -52.21
N MET A 12 -13.12 22.35 -51.13
CA MET A 12 -12.82 23.15 -49.93
C MET A 12 -12.12 24.48 -50.28
N PRO A 13 -12.22 25.49 -49.40
CA PRO A 13 -11.00 26.22 -49.03
C PRO A 13 -10.73 26.19 -47.52
N LEU A 14 -9.43 26.02 -47.27
CA LEU A 14 -8.72 25.91 -46.01
C LEU A 14 -8.80 27.16 -45.11
N TYR A 15 -8.86 26.90 -43.80
CA TYR A 15 -8.08 27.57 -42.74
C TYR A 15 -8.04 29.11 -42.76
N GLY A 16 -9.11 29.75 -42.28
CA GLY A 16 -9.15 31.17 -41.95
C GLY A 16 -8.83 31.42 -40.48
N LYS A 17 -7.73 32.11 -40.19
CA LYS A 17 -7.37 32.61 -38.85
C LYS A 17 -8.51 33.51 -38.32
N CYS A 18 -8.93 33.29 -37.09
CA CYS A 18 -9.95 34.10 -36.43
C CYS A 18 -9.38 35.46 -35.99
N PRO A 19 -10.14 36.56 -36.09
CA PRO A 19 -9.73 37.86 -35.56
C PRO A 19 -9.49 37.79 -34.05
N PRO A 20 -8.49 38.49 -33.51
CA PRO A 20 -8.15 38.41 -32.09
C PRO A 20 -9.29 39.02 -31.24
N GLY A 21 -9.80 38.25 -30.28
CA GLY A 21 -10.82 38.69 -29.33
C GLY A 21 -12.17 37.99 -29.41
N VAL A 22 -12.37 37.01 -30.31
CA VAL A 22 -13.63 36.24 -30.40
C VAL A 22 -13.34 34.74 -30.38
N LEU A 23 -14.00 34.01 -29.48
CA LEU A 23 -13.95 32.55 -29.37
C LEU A 23 -14.50 31.93 -30.67
N CYS A 24 -13.63 31.35 -31.48
CA CYS A 24 -14.05 30.61 -32.66
C CYS A 24 -14.63 29.26 -32.25
N ILE A 25 -15.95 29.12 -32.44
CA ILE A 25 -16.64 27.85 -32.25
C ILE A 25 -16.34 26.94 -33.46
N SER A 26 -15.15 26.34 -33.44
CA SER A 26 -14.86 25.20 -34.31
C SER A 26 -15.78 24.06 -33.89
N GLY A 27 -16.33 23.30 -34.84
CA GLY A 27 -17.15 22.12 -34.53
C GLY A 27 -16.44 21.13 -33.60
N THR A 28 -15.10 21.12 -33.59
CA THR A 28 -14.30 20.35 -32.62
C THR A 28 -14.46 20.84 -31.18
N LEU A 29 -14.46 22.16 -30.93
CA LEU A 29 -14.63 22.73 -29.58
C LEU A 29 -16.05 22.50 -29.03
N VAL A 30 -17.07 22.52 -29.89
CA VAL A 30 -18.44 22.19 -29.50
C VAL A 30 -18.54 20.73 -29.03
N LEU A 31 -17.91 19.80 -29.75
CA LEU A 31 -17.89 18.37 -29.37
C LEU A 31 -17.17 18.14 -28.03
N PHE A 32 -16.08 18.88 -27.76
CA PHE A 32 -15.39 18.79 -26.46
C PHE A 32 -16.25 19.27 -25.29
N ILE A 33 -17.00 20.36 -25.46
CA ILE A 33 -17.88 20.88 -24.40
C ILE A 33 -19.02 19.90 -24.09
N ILE A 34 -19.59 19.27 -25.12
CA ILE A 34 -20.64 18.25 -24.96
C ILE A 34 -20.08 17.02 -24.24
N ALA A 35 -18.87 16.58 -24.57
CA ALA A 35 -18.22 15.46 -23.90
C ALA A 35 -17.99 15.73 -22.40
N ILE A 36 -17.56 16.95 -22.05
CA ILE A 36 -17.38 17.36 -20.64
C ILE A 36 -18.70 17.38 -19.88
N LEU A 37 -19.79 17.86 -20.51
CA LEU A 37 -21.12 17.84 -19.89
C LEU A 37 -21.62 16.42 -19.62
N ILE A 38 -21.40 15.48 -20.55
CA ILE A 38 -21.78 14.07 -20.36
C ILE A 38 -21.01 13.43 -19.20
N ILE A 39 -19.70 13.70 -19.10
CA ILE A 39 -18.86 13.20 -18.01
C ILE A 39 -19.33 13.77 -16.66
N MET A 40 -19.67 15.06 -16.59
CA MET A 40 -20.18 15.69 -15.37
C MET A 40 -21.53 15.09 -14.93
N ILE A 41 -22.43 14.83 -15.87
CA ILE A 41 -23.73 14.19 -15.59
C ILE A 41 -23.51 12.76 -15.10
N PHE A 42 -22.58 12.02 -15.72
CA PHE A 42 -22.22 10.67 -15.30
C PHE A 42 -21.76 10.67 -13.83
N PHE A 43 -20.80 11.51 -13.45
CA PHE A 43 -20.32 11.60 -12.06
C PHE A 43 -21.40 12.02 -11.05
N PHE A 44 -22.38 12.84 -11.46
CA PHE A 44 -23.53 13.17 -10.61
C PHE A 44 -24.47 11.98 -10.38
N TYR A 45 -24.56 11.07 -11.35
CA TYR A 45 -25.42 9.88 -11.26
C TYR A 45 -24.82 8.80 -10.35
N TYR A 46 -23.49 8.67 -10.32
CA TYR A 46 -22.79 7.67 -9.48
C TYR A 46 -22.34 8.27 -8.13
N LYS A 47 -23.24 8.93 -7.40
CA LYS A 47 -22.98 9.30 -6.00
C LYS A 47 -23.03 8.02 -5.15
N PRO A 48 -21.95 7.64 -4.45
CA PRO A 48 -22.00 6.50 -3.55
C PRO A 48 -22.95 6.81 -2.38
N ALA A 49 -23.86 5.90 -2.06
CA ALA A 49 -24.76 6.03 -0.92
C ALA A 49 -23.95 6.06 0.39
N ALA A 50 -24.22 7.03 1.27
CA ALA A 50 -23.60 7.09 2.57
C ALA A 50 -24.01 5.86 3.42
N PRO A 51 -23.07 5.22 4.14
CA PRO A 51 -23.42 4.11 5.01
C PRO A 51 -24.29 4.60 6.18
N ILE A 52 -25.42 3.93 6.40
CA ILE A 52 -26.32 4.17 7.53
C ILE A 52 -25.62 3.71 8.80
N MET A 53 -25.30 4.63 9.70
CA MET A 53 -24.84 4.30 11.05
C MET A 53 -26.07 4.04 11.93
N ILE A 54 -26.29 2.78 12.32
CA ILE A 54 -27.29 2.42 13.33
C ILE A 54 -26.70 2.77 14.70
N GLN A 55 -27.29 3.74 15.38
CA GLN A 55 -26.93 4.11 16.75
C GLN A 55 -27.68 3.19 17.72
N PRO A 56 -26.99 2.32 18.49
CA PRO A 56 -27.67 1.49 19.48
C PRO A 56 -28.15 2.36 20.65
N SER A 57 -29.43 2.23 21.00
CA SER A 57 -30.00 2.79 22.22
C SER A 57 -29.34 2.15 23.45
N ALA A 58 -28.78 2.98 24.33
CA ALA A 58 -28.14 2.54 25.57
C ALA A 58 -29.17 1.88 26.53
N PRO A 59 -28.82 0.78 27.21
CA PRO A 59 -29.70 0.18 28.21
C PRO A 59 -29.72 1.04 29.49
N THR A 60 -30.92 1.30 30.01
CA THR A 60 -31.12 1.90 31.34
C THR A 60 -30.60 0.94 32.41
N ILE A 61 -29.55 1.34 33.12
CA ILE A 61 -28.98 0.61 34.25
C ILE A 61 -29.93 0.80 35.44
N ILE A 62 -30.64 -0.24 35.85
CA ILE A 62 -31.36 -0.26 37.13
C ILE A 62 -30.30 -0.30 38.24
N ASN A 63 -30.13 0.83 38.92
CA ASN A 63 -29.19 0.99 40.02
C ASN A 63 -29.80 0.31 41.26
N GLN A 64 -29.57 -1.00 41.41
CA GLN A 64 -29.85 -1.69 42.67
C GLN A 64 -28.73 -1.36 43.64
N SER A 65 -28.97 -0.33 44.44
CA SER A 65 -28.17 0.03 45.60
C SER A 65 -28.26 -1.07 46.66
N GLY A 66 -27.12 -1.66 47.02
CA GLY A 66 -26.91 -2.26 48.34
C GLY A 66 -27.08 -3.78 48.43
N GLY A 67 -26.12 -4.52 47.90
CA GLY A 67 -25.91 -5.94 48.15
C GLY A 67 -24.68 -6.41 47.40
N ASP A 68 -23.80 -7.17 48.03
CA ASP A 68 -22.63 -7.75 47.36
C ASP A 68 -23.10 -8.82 46.37
N SER A 69 -23.49 -8.38 45.16
CA SER A 69 -24.04 -9.21 44.08
C SER A 69 -23.05 -10.24 43.52
N ARG A 70 -21.88 -10.41 44.15
CA ARG A 70 -20.91 -11.46 43.85
C ARG A 70 -21.44 -12.86 44.21
N PHE A 71 -22.44 -12.97 45.09
CA PHE A 71 -22.97 -14.26 45.57
C PHE A 71 -24.44 -14.54 45.21
N ASP A 72 -25.22 -13.52 44.85
CA ASP A 72 -26.65 -13.70 44.51
C ASP A 72 -26.88 -14.15 43.06
N ARG A 73 -25.85 -14.05 42.21
CA ARG A 73 -25.92 -14.52 40.83
C ARG A 73 -25.32 -15.91 40.75
N ALA A 74 -26.19 -16.92 40.60
CA ALA A 74 -25.74 -18.25 40.21
C ALA A 74 -24.79 -18.11 39.00
N PRO A 75 -23.64 -18.82 38.99
CA PRO A 75 -22.75 -18.78 37.85
C PRO A 75 -23.55 -19.17 36.61
N GLN A 76 -23.47 -18.34 35.57
CA GLN A 76 -24.08 -18.64 34.29
C GLN A 76 -23.62 -20.05 33.87
N PRO A 77 -24.55 -20.91 33.38
CA PRO A 77 -24.19 -22.26 33.00
C PRO A 77 -23.05 -22.20 31.97
N LEU A 78 -22.06 -23.07 32.14
CA LEU A 78 -20.87 -23.12 31.28
C LEU A 78 -21.24 -23.38 29.80
N ARG A 79 -22.45 -23.89 29.54
CA ARG A 79 -23.00 -24.13 28.22
C ARG A 79 -24.52 -23.98 28.23
N ASP A 80 -25.03 -23.04 27.44
CA ASP A 80 -26.45 -22.93 27.13
C ASP A 80 -26.76 -23.85 25.95
N TRP A 81 -27.53 -24.92 26.19
CA TRP A 81 -27.92 -25.89 25.17
C TRP A 81 -29.04 -25.37 24.24
N MET A 82 -29.64 -24.22 24.55
CA MET A 82 -30.72 -23.60 23.78
C MET A 82 -30.24 -22.50 22.82
N GLY A 83 -28.97 -22.11 22.88
CA GLY A 83 -28.38 -21.13 21.97
C GLY A 83 -28.24 -21.68 20.55
N GLN A 84 -28.39 -20.82 19.54
CA GLN A 84 -27.93 -21.15 18.19
C GLN A 84 -26.45 -21.55 18.26
N PRO A 85 -25.98 -22.52 17.44
CA PRO A 85 -24.57 -22.88 17.42
C PRO A 85 -23.73 -21.62 17.22
N GLU A 86 -22.99 -21.22 18.25
CA GLU A 86 -22.06 -20.10 18.14
C GLU A 86 -21.09 -20.46 17.02
N PHE A 87 -21.14 -19.73 15.91
CA PHE A 87 -20.17 -19.82 14.83
C PHE A 87 -19.32 -18.55 14.84
N PRO A 88 -18.02 -18.64 15.09
CA PRO A 88 -17.26 -19.85 15.46
C PRO A 88 -17.53 -20.29 16.92
N PRO A 89 -17.49 -21.59 17.23
CA PRO A 89 -17.62 -22.08 18.59
C PRO A 89 -16.59 -21.38 19.48
N ARG A 90 -16.93 -21.03 20.72
CA ARG A 90 -15.89 -20.68 21.71
C ARG A 90 -14.91 -21.86 21.83
N GLY A 91 -13.69 -21.70 21.30
CA GLY A 91 -12.67 -22.76 21.18
C GLY A 91 -12.58 -23.42 19.79
N GLY A 92 -13.42 -23.05 18.84
CA GLY A 92 -13.41 -23.49 17.45
C GLY A 92 -12.45 -22.66 16.61
N ILE A 93 -11.26 -23.22 16.36
CA ILE A 93 -10.20 -22.79 15.42
C ILE A 93 -10.66 -22.64 13.94
N ALA A 94 -11.96 -22.67 13.65
CA ALA A 94 -12.50 -22.84 12.29
C ALA A 94 -12.47 -21.57 11.41
N SER A 95 -12.04 -20.41 11.91
CA SER A 95 -12.03 -19.17 11.11
C SER A 95 -10.85 -18.24 11.34
N ILE A 96 -9.84 -18.66 12.11
CA ILE A 96 -8.59 -17.88 12.18
C ILE A 96 -7.78 -18.28 10.94
N PRO A 97 -7.51 -17.37 9.98
CA PRO A 97 -6.63 -17.70 8.89
C PRO A 97 -5.29 -18.18 9.45
N ILE A 98 -4.88 -19.37 9.01
CA ILE A 98 -3.55 -19.89 9.29
C ILE A 98 -2.58 -18.91 8.62
N ASN A 99 -1.59 -18.42 9.38
CA ASN A 99 -0.55 -17.46 8.95
C ASN A 99 -0.86 -15.95 9.08
N ILE A 100 -1.68 -15.53 10.04
CA ILE A 100 -1.71 -14.12 10.46
C ILE A 100 -0.46 -13.84 11.33
N PRO A 101 0.41 -12.87 10.98
CA PRO A 101 1.55 -12.53 11.81
C PRO A 101 1.07 -11.96 13.16
N THR A 102 1.35 -12.66 14.25
CA THR A 102 0.99 -12.24 15.62
C THR A 102 1.93 -11.17 16.19
N GLN A 103 3.06 -10.91 15.52
CA GLN A 103 4.14 -10.04 16.01
C GLN A 103 4.21 -8.68 15.28
N GLY A 104 3.11 -8.26 14.66
CA GLY A 104 3.04 -7.05 13.85
C GLY A 104 3.36 -7.30 12.38
N LEU A 105 3.08 -6.30 11.54
CA LEU A 105 3.44 -6.36 10.12
C LEU A 105 4.96 -6.20 9.98
N PRO A 106 5.61 -6.89 9.01
CA PRO A 106 7.02 -6.69 8.73
C PRO A 106 7.29 -5.23 8.34
N GLU A 107 8.44 -4.72 8.78
CA GLU A 107 8.93 -3.42 8.32
C GLU A 107 9.12 -3.42 6.80
N SER A 108 8.93 -2.25 6.18
CA SER A 108 9.31 -2.03 4.80
C SER A 108 10.83 -1.96 4.67
N PHE A 109 11.35 -2.36 3.52
CA PHE A 109 12.77 -2.20 3.25
C PHE A 109 13.13 -0.73 3.03
N GLN A 110 14.16 -0.29 3.72
CA GLN A 110 14.73 1.05 3.63
C GLN A 110 16.14 1.01 3.05
N SER A 111 16.58 2.12 2.47
CA SER A 111 17.96 2.27 2.02
C SER A 111 18.86 2.44 3.24
N VAL A 112 19.80 1.52 3.43
CA VAL A 112 20.68 1.50 4.62
C VAL A 112 22.14 1.74 4.26
N GLY A 113 22.51 1.74 2.97
CA GLY A 113 23.89 1.97 2.57
C GLY A 113 24.15 1.68 1.11
N ILE A 114 25.43 1.42 0.82
CA ILE A 114 25.93 1.01 -0.50
C ILE A 114 26.87 -0.17 -0.38
N ILE A 115 27.03 -0.92 -1.47
CA ILE A 115 27.99 -2.01 -1.63
C ILE A 115 28.92 -1.66 -2.78
N ASN A 116 30.21 -1.58 -2.50
CA ASN A 116 31.25 -1.35 -3.49
C ASN A 116 31.79 -2.69 -4.00
N VAL A 117 31.55 -2.97 -5.27
CA VAL A 117 31.94 -4.21 -5.96
C VAL A 117 32.90 -3.85 -7.10
N GLY A 118 34.18 -3.67 -6.77
CA GLY A 118 35.15 -3.13 -7.71
C GLY A 118 34.76 -1.70 -8.12
N ASP A 119 34.53 -1.49 -9.42
CA ASP A 119 34.12 -0.18 -9.97
C ASP A 119 32.61 0.07 -9.91
N GLN A 120 31.82 -0.91 -9.47
CA GLN A 120 30.36 -0.80 -9.42
C GLN A 120 29.89 -0.51 -7.99
N VAL A 121 29.01 0.50 -7.85
CA VAL A 121 28.36 0.83 -6.59
C VAL A 121 26.91 0.37 -6.65
N LEU A 122 26.51 -0.51 -5.74
CA LEU A 122 25.15 -1.03 -5.66
C LEU A 122 24.43 -0.53 -4.40
N PRO A 123 23.14 -0.17 -4.47
CA PRO A 123 22.39 0.27 -3.30
C PRO A 123 22.06 -0.91 -2.38
N LEU A 124 22.33 -0.75 -1.08
CA LEU A 124 22.00 -1.73 -0.04
C LEU A 124 20.67 -1.35 0.62
N TYR A 125 19.72 -2.29 0.60
CA TYR A 125 18.45 -2.18 1.29
C TYR A 125 18.40 -3.14 2.48
N GLY A 126 17.80 -2.67 3.58
CA GLY A 126 17.67 -3.42 4.82
C GLY A 126 16.31 -3.22 5.49
N ARG A 127 15.87 -4.21 6.26
CA ARG A 127 14.76 -4.10 7.22
C ARG A 127 15.04 -4.98 8.42
N ARG A 128 14.40 -4.71 9.57
CA ARG A 128 14.43 -5.65 10.69
C ARG A 128 13.53 -6.85 10.39
N THR A 129 13.97 -8.03 10.81
CA THR A 129 13.16 -9.26 10.76
C THR A 129 12.00 -9.14 11.77
N ILE A 130 10.88 -9.83 11.52
CA ILE A 130 9.70 -9.77 12.40
C ILE A 130 10.07 -10.25 13.81
N GLY A 131 9.60 -9.52 14.83
CA GLY A 131 9.72 -9.88 16.24
C GLY A 131 10.81 -9.13 17.00
N LYS A 132 11.05 -9.51 18.25
CA LYS A 132 12.11 -8.95 19.12
C LYS A 132 13.51 -9.46 18.74
N SER A 133 13.73 -9.72 17.45
CA SER A 133 14.95 -10.31 16.93
C SER A 133 15.89 -9.19 16.50
N ASP A 134 17.15 -9.23 16.92
CA ASP A 134 18.19 -8.30 16.46
C ASP A 134 18.72 -8.67 15.05
N ARG A 135 17.86 -9.29 14.23
CA ARG A 135 18.18 -9.79 12.89
C ARG A 135 17.63 -8.86 11.82
N TRP A 136 18.33 -8.85 10.70
CA TRP A 136 18.06 -7.98 9.58
C TRP A 136 17.98 -8.76 8.27
N ASN A 137 17.04 -8.37 7.42
CA ASN A 137 16.98 -8.85 6.06
C ASN A 137 17.62 -7.83 5.12
N TYR A 138 18.48 -8.29 4.22
CA TYR A 138 19.21 -7.44 3.29
C TYR A 138 19.07 -7.92 1.85
N TYR A 139 18.93 -6.98 0.93
CA TYR A 139 19.06 -7.23 -0.51
C TYR A 139 19.73 -6.03 -1.18
N THR A 140 20.29 -6.27 -2.36
CA THR A 140 20.81 -5.21 -3.23
C THR A 140 20.04 -5.19 -4.54
N ARG A 141 20.12 -4.09 -5.29
CA ARG A 141 19.64 -4.04 -6.68
C ARG A 141 20.82 -3.99 -7.64
N THR A 142 20.64 -4.52 -8.85
CA THR A 142 21.58 -4.33 -9.95
C THR A 142 21.52 -2.90 -10.49
N ASP A 143 22.61 -2.41 -11.07
CA ASP A 143 22.72 -1.08 -11.70
C ASP A 143 22.26 -1.07 -13.17
N SER A 144 21.48 -2.08 -13.58
CA SER A 144 20.99 -2.16 -14.96
C SER A 144 19.75 -1.27 -15.16
N TYR A 145 19.40 -1.00 -16.42
CA TYR A 145 18.17 -0.28 -16.78
C TYR A 145 16.91 -0.88 -16.12
N ASN A 146 16.89 -2.21 -15.94
CA ASN A 146 15.89 -2.90 -15.16
C ASN A 146 16.53 -3.48 -13.88
N PRO A 147 16.40 -2.80 -12.73
CA PRO A 147 17.05 -3.22 -11.50
C PRO A 147 16.37 -4.46 -10.90
N VAL A 148 17.12 -5.55 -10.80
CA VAL A 148 16.64 -6.81 -10.23
C VAL A 148 17.11 -6.92 -8.78
N PRO A 149 16.24 -7.27 -7.82
CA PRO A 149 16.65 -7.52 -6.44
C PRO A 149 17.49 -8.79 -6.36
N LEU A 150 18.62 -8.70 -5.67
CA LEU A 150 19.55 -9.80 -5.48
C LEU A 150 19.76 -10.08 -4.00
N PRO A 151 19.69 -11.36 -3.57
CA PRO A 151 19.97 -11.75 -2.21
C PRO A 151 21.47 -11.59 -1.91
N ILE A 152 21.74 -11.15 -0.68
CA ILE A 152 23.10 -11.01 -0.15
C ILE A 152 23.37 -12.19 0.77
N GLN A 153 24.57 -12.75 0.65
CA GLN A 153 25.04 -13.80 1.53
C GLN A 153 26.15 -13.26 2.44
N VAL A 154 25.88 -13.33 3.75
CA VAL A 154 26.86 -12.99 4.77
C VAL A 154 27.35 -14.31 5.37
N GLN A 155 28.66 -14.53 5.31
CA GLN A 155 29.30 -15.79 5.70
C GLN A 155 28.78 -17.00 4.90
N ARG A 156 27.76 -17.70 5.42
CA ARG A 156 27.08 -18.85 4.77
C ARG A 156 25.55 -18.74 4.81
N ARG A 157 24.98 -17.64 5.28
CA ARG A 157 23.52 -17.46 5.40
C ARG A 157 23.01 -16.52 4.32
N ASN A 158 21.85 -16.83 3.76
CA ASN A 158 21.13 -15.93 2.88
C ASN A 158 20.36 -14.91 3.73
N CYS A 159 20.68 -13.62 3.56
CA CYS A 159 20.09 -12.54 4.34
C CYS A 159 18.70 -12.12 3.82
N MET A 160 18.19 -12.76 2.77
CA MET A 160 16.84 -12.53 2.27
C MET A 160 15.80 -13.49 2.87
N ASP A 161 16.25 -14.54 3.58
CA ASP A 161 15.39 -15.57 4.20
C ASP A 161 14.61 -15.02 5.42
N ASP A 162 13.70 -15.84 5.96
CA ASP A 162 12.85 -15.49 7.11
C ASP A 162 13.63 -15.23 8.41
N VAL A 163 14.81 -15.86 8.57
CA VAL A 163 15.66 -15.70 9.77
C VAL A 163 16.51 -14.42 9.69
N GLY A 164 16.86 -13.97 8.49
CA GLY A 164 17.77 -12.85 8.26
C GLY A 164 19.22 -13.11 8.69
N CYS A 165 19.99 -12.03 8.77
CA CYS A 165 21.40 -11.99 9.14
C CYS A 165 21.65 -11.05 10.32
N ASP A 166 22.87 -11.07 10.85
CA ASP A 166 23.33 -10.05 11.80
C ASP A 166 23.43 -8.67 11.11
N GLU A 167 23.38 -7.60 11.90
CA GLU A 167 23.52 -6.23 11.40
C GLU A 167 24.89 -6.04 10.71
N LEU A 168 24.85 -5.49 9.49
CA LEU A 168 26.05 -5.21 8.72
C LEU A 168 26.76 -3.97 9.26
N MET A 169 28.08 -4.05 9.35
CA MET A 169 28.94 -2.93 9.73
C MET A 169 29.69 -2.39 8.50
N SER A 170 29.99 -1.09 8.49
CA SER A 170 30.80 -0.50 7.43
C SER A 170 32.18 -1.14 7.35
N GLY A 171 32.65 -1.42 6.13
CA GLY A 171 33.89 -2.15 5.84
C GLY A 171 33.76 -3.67 5.77
N GLN A 172 32.59 -4.26 6.07
CA GLN A 172 32.37 -5.70 6.02
C GLN A 172 32.28 -6.21 4.56
N SER A 173 32.87 -7.38 4.28
CA SER A 173 32.76 -8.05 2.98
C SER A 173 31.52 -8.94 2.92
N VAL A 174 30.75 -8.83 1.84
CA VAL A 174 29.53 -9.61 1.59
C VAL A 174 29.56 -10.24 0.20
N LYS A 175 28.94 -11.42 0.06
CA LYS A 175 28.84 -12.15 -1.21
C LYS A 175 27.50 -11.86 -1.89
N LEU A 176 27.54 -11.59 -3.19
CA LEU A 176 26.37 -11.34 -4.02
C LEU A 176 26.09 -12.58 -4.87
N ASN A 177 25.07 -13.36 -4.50
CA ASN A 177 24.82 -14.66 -5.14
C ASN A 177 24.56 -14.54 -6.65
N GLY A 178 23.80 -13.53 -7.08
CA GLY A 178 23.48 -13.34 -8.49
C GLY A 178 24.62 -12.81 -9.37
N LEU A 179 25.65 -12.21 -8.77
CA LEU A 179 26.82 -11.70 -9.51
C LEU A 179 28.07 -12.57 -9.34
N HIS A 180 28.06 -13.51 -8.39
CA HIS A 180 29.24 -14.27 -7.97
C HIS A 180 30.45 -13.38 -7.62
N LYS A 181 30.18 -12.17 -7.10
CA LYS A 181 31.18 -11.19 -6.68
C LYS A 181 31.09 -10.93 -5.19
N GLU A 182 32.21 -10.53 -4.61
CA GLU A 182 32.30 -9.99 -3.25
C GLU A 182 32.36 -8.46 -3.31
N GLY A 183 31.73 -7.81 -2.33
CA GLY A 183 31.73 -6.36 -2.21
C GLY A 183 31.90 -5.89 -0.78
N LYS A 184 32.43 -4.69 -0.61
CA LYS A 184 32.53 -4.02 0.70
C LYS A 184 31.29 -3.18 0.96
N VAL A 185 30.72 -3.31 2.14
CA VAL A 185 29.53 -2.58 2.55
C VAL A 185 29.93 -1.27 3.24
N ASP A 186 29.27 -0.19 2.87
CA ASP A 186 29.30 1.08 3.59
C ASP A 186 27.87 1.41 4.04
N VAL A 187 27.63 1.30 5.35
CA VAL A 187 26.32 1.55 5.96
C VAL A 187 26.18 3.04 6.28
N TYR A 188 25.03 3.60 5.95
CA TYR A 188 24.66 4.95 6.37
C TYR A 188 24.48 4.98 7.87
N ARG A 189 25.01 6.01 8.53
CA ARG A 189 24.77 6.21 9.96
C ARG A 189 23.28 6.50 10.14
N PHE A 190 22.59 5.66 10.90
CA PHE A 190 21.24 5.99 11.35
C PHE A 190 21.34 7.28 12.19
N ASP A 191 20.70 8.35 11.72
CA ASP A 191 20.52 9.55 12.53
C ASP A 191 19.77 9.07 13.78
N GLY A 192 20.40 9.22 14.95
CA GLY A 192 19.85 8.75 16.21
C GLY A 192 18.46 9.35 16.48
N PRO A 193 17.73 8.88 17.51
CA PRO A 193 16.42 9.41 17.82
C PRO A 193 16.47 10.93 17.93
N LYS A 194 15.88 11.61 16.95
CA LYS A 194 15.82 13.05 16.90
C LYS A 194 14.51 13.48 17.54
N TYR A 195 14.59 14.32 18.56
CA TYR A 195 13.41 14.88 19.17
C TYR A 195 12.63 15.69 18.13
N ILE A 196 11.30 15.73 18.26
CA ILE A 196 10.46 16.64 17.49
C ILE A 196 10.53 18.00 18.20
N PRO A 197 11.17 19.04 17.61
CA PRO A 197 11.18 20.35 18.24
C PRO A 197 9.75 20.89 18.30
N GLY A 198 9.25 21.19 19.50
CA GLY A 198 7.95 21.85 19.71
C GLY A 198 6.90 21.05 20.51
N LEU A 199 7.23 19.86 21.01
CA LEU A 199 6.39 19.14 21.97
C LEU A 199 6.99 19.29 23.39
N LEU A 200 6.73 20.44 24.03
CA LEU A 200 6.94 20.67 25.47
C LEU A 200 5.66 21.25 26.06
#